data_AF-A0A2G9UR02-F1
#
_entry.id   AF-A0A2G9UR02-F1
#
_cell.length_a   1.000
_cell.length_b   1.000
_cell.length_c   1.000
_cell.angle_alpha   90.00
_cell.angle_beta   90.00
_cell.angle_gamma   90.00
#
_symmetry.space_group_name_H-M   'P 1'
#
loop_
_entity.id
_entity.type
_entity.pdbx_description
1 polymer ?
#
loop_
_entity_poly.entity_id
_entity_poly.type
_entity_poly.pdbx_seq_one_letter_code
_entity_poly.pdbx_strand_id
1 'polypeptide(L)'
;MIHIQSSTLSGGVAIGSAANAVLYPSHAVAVGICASFVSVIGHAWLSPKLEKRFKLFDTCGVHNLHGIPGILAGALYQLAGMGTALASAIVGGLITGLILQIRILNQVDDPDTTHGDINYYAQSEFNFLSKYERAREQELLERERLHEIY
;
A
#
# COMPACT_ATOMS: atom_id res chain seq x y z
N MET A 1 -2.90 -2.11 13.17
CA MET A 1 -4.33 -2.15 12.82
C MET A 1 -4.61 -2.49 11.36
N ILE A 2 -3.64 -2.35 10.45
CA ILE A 2 -3.80 -2.62 9.00
C ILE A 2 -4.39 -4.00 8.67
N HIS A 3 -4.03 -5.06 9.41
CA HIS A 3 -4.56 -6.41 9.18
C HIS A 3 -6.08 -6.47 9.31
N ILE A 4 -6.67 -5.75 10.26
CA ILE A 4 -8.13 -5.71 10.47
C ILE A 4 -8.79 -4.84 9.40
N GLN A 5 -8.27 -3.63 9.19
CA GLN A 5 -8.86 -2.67 8.24
C GLN A 5 -8.86 -3.19 6.80
N SER A 6 -7.80 -3.92 6.43
CA SER A 6 -7.66 -4.49 5.09
C SER A 6 -8.34 -5.86 5.00
N SER A 7 -7.96 -6.83 5.82
CA SER A 7 -8.36 -8.23 5.58
C SER A 7 -9.86 -8.47 5.76
N THR A 8 -10.56 -7.66 6.55
CA THR A 8 -12.04 -7.74 6.67
C THR A 8 -12.76 -7.40 5.36
N LEU A 9 -12.17 -6.59 4.49
CA LEU A 9 -12.72 -6.21 3.18
C LEU A 9 -12.42 -7.25 2.09
N SER A 10 -11.38 -8.07 2.27
CA SER A 10 -10.93 -9.04 1.25
C SER A 10 -11.97 -10.11 0.91
N GLY A 11 -12.87 -10.45 1.83
CA GLY A 11 -13.98 -11.37 1.56
C GLY A 11 -14.95 -10.82 0.51
N GLY A 12 -15.21 -9.50 0.52
CA GLY A 12 -16.02 -8.83 -0.50
C GLY A 12 -15.35 -8.84 -1.87
N VAL A 13 -14.03 -8.63 -1.91
CA VAL A 13 -13.24 -8.74 -3.15
C VAL A 13 -13.34 -10.17 -3.72
N ALA A 14 -13.16 -11.19 -2.88
CA ALA A 14 -13.14 -12.58 -3.32
C ALA A 14 -14.50 -13.11 -3.79
N ILE A 15 -15.62 -12.60 -3.26
CA ILE A 15 -16.95 -13.06 -3.68
C ILE A 15 -17.48 -12.28 -4.89
N GLY A 16 -16.89 -11.15 -5.24
CA GLY A 16 -17.47 -10.17 -6.18
C GLY A 16 -17.87 -10.73 -7.54
N SER A 17 -17.06 -11.60 -8.16
CA SER A 17 -17.35 -12.19 -9.47
C SER A 17 -18.49 -13.23 -9.45
N ALA A 18 -18.75 -13.83 -8.29
CA ALA A 18 -19.73 -14.90 -8.13
C ALA A 18 -20.91 -14.51 -7.24
N ALA A 19 -20.95 -13.28 -6.71
CA ALA A 19 -21.90 -12.87 -5.66
C ALA A 19 -23.37 -13.16 -6.01
N ASN A 20 -23.76 -12.98 -7.28
CA ASN A 20 -25.11 -13.29 -7.77
C ASN A 20 -25.33 -14.75 -8.18
N ALA A 21 -24.28 -15.56 -8.20
CA ALA A 21 -24.28 -16.98 -8.56
C ALA A 21 -24.03 -17.91 -7.35
N VAL A 22 -23.76 -17.36 -6.16
CA VAL A 22 -23.63 -18.15 -4.93
C VAL A 22 -25.01 -18.67 -4.52
N LEU A 23 -25.17 -20.00 -4.57
CA LEU A 23 -26.46 -20.65 -4.30
C LEU A 23 -26.78 -20.79 -2.80
N TYR A 24 -25.78 -20.83 -1.93
CA TYR A 24 -25.99 -20.99 -0.47
C TYR A 24 -25.11 -20.03 0.35
N PRO A 25 -25.63 -19.44 1.44
CA PRO A 25 -24.88 -18.52 2.31
C PRO A 25 -23.59 -19.11 2.88
N SER A 26 -23.57 -20.42 3.14
CA SER A 26 -22.39 -21.14 3.64
C SER A 26 -21.18 -20.99 2.73
N HIS A 27 -21.36 -20.95 1.40
CA HIS A 27 -20.28 -20.74 0.45
C HIS A 27 -19.71 -19.32 0.53
N ALA A 28 -20.58 -18.31 0.68
CA ALA A 28 -20.14 -16.93 0.84
C ALA A 28 -19.31 -16.74 2.12
N VAL A 29 -19.76 -17.35 3.23
CA VAL A 29 -19.00 -17.37 4.50
C VAL A 29 -17.65 -18.07 4.35
N ALA A 30 -17.63 -19.24 3.71
CA ALA A 30 -16.40 -19.99 3.48
C ALA A 30 -15.38 -19.19 2.65
N VAL A 31 -15.82 -18.60 1.53
CA VAL A 31 -14.96 -17.74 0.69
C VAL A 31 -14.44 -16.54 1.47
N GLY A 32 -15.29 -15.88 2.25
CA GLY A 32 -14.90 -14.73 3.08
C GLY A 32 -13.82 -15.08 4.12
N ILE A 33 -13.97 -16.22 4.81
CA ILE A 33 -12.98 -16.70 5.78
C ILE A 33 -11.66 -17.03 5.08
N CYS A 34 -11.69 -17.79 3.99
CA CYS A 34 -10.50 -18.16 3.24
C CYS A 34 -9.75 -16.92 2.71
N ALA A 35 -10.47 -15.98 2.10
CA ALA A 35 -9.89 -14.75 1.56
C ALA A 35 -9.26 -13.88 2.67
N SER A 36 -9.95 -13.74 3.81
CA SER A 36 -9.45 -12.97 4.95
C SER A 36 -8.17 -13.58 5.52
N PHE A 37 -8.12 -14.91 5.65
CA PHE A 37 -6.94 -15.62 6.13
C PHE A 37 -5.74 -15.43 5.19
N VAL A 38 -5.97 -15.56 3.89
CA VAL A 38 -4.94 -15.33 2.87
C VAL A 38 -4.45 -13.89 2.87
N SER A 39 -5.35 -12.91 3.00
CA SER A 39 -4.99 -11.49 3.11
C SER A 39 -4.11 -11.22 4.35
N VAL A 40 -4.44 -11.79 5.52
CA VAL A 40 -3.62 -11.66 6.73
C VAL A 40 -2.22 -12.23 6.52
N ILE A 41 -2.11 -13.42 5.92
CA ILE A 41 -0.80 -14.03 5.59
C ILE A 41 -0.02 -13.14 4.62
N GLY A 42 -0.70 -12.57 3.63
CA GLY A 42 -0.11 -11.64 2.67
C GLY A 42 0.52 -10.44 3.37
N HIS A 43 -0.23 -9.78 4.23
CA HIS A 43 0.28 -8.63 5.00
C HIS A 43 1.40 -9.01 5.97
N ALA A 44 1.28 -10.15 6.65
CA ALA A 44 2.25 -10.57 7.66
C ALA A 44 3.59 -10.99 7.04
N TRP A 45 3.57 -11.70 5.91
CA TRP A 45 4.76 -12.37 5.39
C TRP A 45 5.08 -12.08 3.94
N LEU A 46 4.09 -11.82 3.08
CA LEU A 46 4.33 -11.62 1.65
C LEU A 46 4.83 -10.21 1.37
N SER A 47 4.10 -9.17 1.82
CA SER A 47 4.51 -7.77 1.69
C SER A 47 5.96 -7.51 2.10
N PRO A 48 6.40 -7.89 3.33
CA PRO A 48 7.79 -7.63 3.73
C PRO A 48 8.81 -8.42 2.89
N LYS A 49 8.44 -9.56 2.30
CA LYS A 49 9.31 -10.29 1.37
C LYS A 49 9.39 -9.61 0.00
N LEU A 50 8.26 -9.13 -0.53
CA LEU A 50 8.21 -8.40 -1.80
C LEU A 50 9.03 -7.12 -1.74
N GLU A 51 8.89 -6.36 -0.66
CA GLU A 51 9.64 -5.13 -0.43
C GLU A 51 11.15 -5.39 -0.33
N LYS A 52 11.56 -6.34 0.52
CA LYS A 52 12.99 -6.61 0.76
C LYS A 52 13.69 -7.27 -0.42
N ARG A 53 13.01 -8.16 -1.16
CA ARG A 53 13.65 -9.00 -2.20
C ARG A 53 13.45 -8.45 -3.60
N PHE A 54 12.30 -7.88 -3.88
CA PHE A 54 11.93 -7.43 -5.23
C PHE A 54 11.84 -5.91 -5.33
N LYS A 55 12.05 -5.17 -4.23
CA LYS A 55 11.89 -3.70 -4.18
C LYS A 55 10.51 -3.26 -4.68
N LEU A 56 9.50 -4.10 -4.45
CA LEU A 56 8.11 -3.81 -4.76
C LEU A 56 7.45 -3.22 -3.52
N PHE A 57 7.24 -1.91 -3.54
CA PHE A 57 6.60 -1.17 -2.47
C PHE A 57 5.09 -1.17 -2.68
N ASP A 58 4.35 -1.61 -1.67
CA ASP A 58 2.89 -1.64 -1.66
C ASP A 58 2.40 -0.96 -0.37
N THR A 59 2.28 0.37 -0.41
CA THR A 59 2.01 1.23 0.75
C THR A 59 0.73 0.84 1.51
N CYS A 60 -0.32 0.48 0.78
CA CYS A 60 -1.62 0.14 1.37
C CYS A 60 -1.85 -1.39 1.45
N GLY A 61 -0.90 -2.21 0.98
CA GLY A 61 -1.06 -3.65 0.87
C GLY A 61 -2.18 -4.07 -0.08
N VAL A 62 -2.40 -3.32 -1.17
CA VAL A 62 -3.47 -3.61 -2.14
C VAL A 62 -3.28 -4.94 -2.84
N HIS A 63 -2.04 -5.45 -2.91
CA HIS A 63 -1.77 -6.79 -3.42
C HIS A 63 -2.45 -7.88 -2.56
N ASN A 64 -2.40 -7.74 -1.24
CA ASN A 64 -2.98 -8.70 -0.31
C ASN A 64 -4.50 -8.55 -0.16
N LEU A 65 -5.01 -7.32 -0.36
CA LEU A 65 -6.43 -7.01 -0.25
C LEU A 65 -7.21 -7.28 -1.54
N HIS A 66 -6.70 -6.78 -2.66
CA HIS A 66 -7.39 -6.81 -3.95
C HIS A 66 -6.83 -7.88 -4.87
N GLY A 67 -5.50 -7.94 -5.00
CA GLY A 67 -4.82 -8.82 -5.95
C GLY A 67 -5.06 -10.30 -5.67
N ILE A 68 -4.54 -10.80 -4.54
CA ILE A 68 -4.62 -12.24 -4.20
C ILE A 68 -6.07 -12.70 -4.00
N PRO A 69 -6.94 -11.98 -3.25
CA PRO A 69 -8.34 -12.38 -3.10
C PRO A 69 -9.11 -12.35 -4.43
N GLY A 70 -8.83 -11.38 -5.31
CA GLY A 70 -9.43 -11.31 -6.65
C GLY A 70 -8.99 -12.47 -7.56
N ILE A 71 -7.73 -12.89 -7.47
CA ILE A 71 -7.23 -14.08 -8.21
C ILE A 71 -7.91 -15.35 -7.70
N LEU A 72 -8.04 -15.50 -6.37
CA LEU A 72 -8.73 -16.65 -5.75
C LEU A 72 -10.17 -16.80 -6.26
N ALA A 73 -10.87 -15.69 -6.50
CA ALA A 73 -12.23 -15.66 -7.05
C ALA A 73 -12.32 -16.16 -8.49
N GLY A 74 -11.38 -15.74 -9.36
CA GLY A 74 -11.46 -16.01 -10.80
C GLY A 74 -10.74 -17.28 -11.27
N ALA A 75 -9.86 -17.85 -10.45
CA ALA A 75 -9.05 -19.02 -10.80
C ALA A 75 -9.86 -20.30 -11.06
N LEU A 76 -11.08 -20.40 -10.52
CA LEU A 76 -11.87 -21.64 -10.60
C LEU A 76 -12.60 -21.83 -11.95
N TYR A 77 -12.88 -20.77 -12.72
CA TYR A 77 -13.70 -20.90 -13.94
C TYR A 77 -13.34 -19.96 -15.11
N GLN A 78 -12.39 -19.01 -14.96
CA GLN A 78 -12.18 -17.96 -15.99
C GLN A 78 -10.71 -17.55 -16.20
N LEU A 79 -9.84 -18.54 -16.43
CA LEU A 79 -8.40 -18.33 -16.63
C LEU A 79 -8.07 -17.36 -17.78
N ALA A 80 -8.82 -17.42 -18.89
CA ALA A 80 -8.62 -16.51 -20.02
C ALA A 80 -8.88 -15.05 -19.63
N GLY A 81 -9.98 -14.78 -18.93
CA GLY A 81 -10.32 -13.45 -18.43
C GLY A 81 -9.27 -12.95 -17.42
N MET A 82 -8.85 -13.82 -16.50
CA MET A 82 -7.77 -13.52 -15.55
C MET A 82 -6.46 -13.15 -16.26
N GLY A 83 -6.07 -13.91 -17.28
CA GLY A 83 -4.88 -13.64 -18.08
C GLY A 83 -4.93 -12.29 -18.77
N THR A 84 -6.07 -11.94 -19.37
CA THR A 84 -6.25 -10.62 -20.01
C THR A 84 -6.18 -9.47 -19.01
N ALA A 85 -6.78 -9.62 -17.82
CA ALA A 85 -6.75 -8.60 -16.78
C ALA A 85 -5.35 -8.41 -16.19
N LEU A 86 -4.61 -9.49 -15.96
CA LEU A 86 -3.22 -9.41 -15.48
C LEU A 86 -2.31 -8.76 -16.54
N ALA A 87 -2.46 -9.15 -17.81
CA ALA A 87 -1.67 -8.58 -18.89
C ALA A 87 -1.93 -7.09 -19.05
N SER A 88 -3.20 -6.66 -19.07
CA SER A 88 -3.54 -5.25 -19.19
C SER A 88 -3.10 -4.43 -17.98
N ALA A 89 -3.23 -4.97 -16.77
CA ALA A 89 -2.79 -4.31 -15.54
C ALA A 89 -1.27 -4.10 -15.50
N ILE A 90 -0.48 -5.12 -15.88
CA ILE A 90 0.98 -5.02 -15.90
C ILE A 90 1.43 -4.02 -16.97
N VAL A 91 0.93 -4.16 -18.20
CA VAL A 91 1.33 -3.28 -19.32
C VAL A 91 0.89 -1.84 -19.04
N GLY A 92 -0.37 -1.63 -18.65
CA GLY A 92 -0.90 -0.31 -18.34
C GLY A 92 -0.23 0.33 -17.14
N GLY A 93 0.04 -0.45 -16.08
CA GLY A 93 0.73 0.02 -14.88
C GLY A 93 2.18 0.44 -15.15
N LEU A 94 2.92 -0.33 -15.95
CA LEU A 94 4.28 0.02 -16.35
C LEU A 94 4.31 1.29 -17.22
N ILE A 95 3.43 1.39 -18.21
CA ILE A 95 3.33 2.59 -19.06
C ILE A 95 2.98 3.81 -18.21
N THR A 96 1.98 3.69 -17.33
CA THR A 96 1.56 4.78 -16.43
C THR A 96 2.69 5.18 -15.48
N GLY A 97 3.40 4.20 -14.91
CA GLY A 97 4.56 4.46 -14.04
C GLY A 97 5.66 5.24 -14.76
N LEU A 98 5.99 4.88 -16.01
CA LEU A 98 6.98 5.59 -16.82
C LEU A 98 6.54 7.03 -17.16
N ILE A 99 5.25 7.25 -17.42
CA ILE A 99 4.69 8.59 -17.66
C ILE A 99 4.80 9.44 -16.38
N LEU A 100 4.46 8.88 -15.22
CA LEU A 100 4.52 9.61 -13.94
C LEU A 100 5.96 9.94 -13.50
N GLN A 101 6.96 9.25 -14.04
CA GLN A 101 8.38 9.58 -13.82
C GLN A 101 8.86 10.82 -14.60
N ILE A 102 8.05 11.38 -15.52
CA ILE A 102 8.39 12.61 -16.21
C ILE A 102 8.46 13.75 -15.20
N ARG A 103 9.52 14.57 -15.26
CA ARG A 103 9.84 15.62 -14.28
C ARG A 103 8.71 16.61 -14.00
N ILE A 104 7.84 16.88 -14.97
CA ILE A 104 6.70 17.79 -14.81
C ILE A 104 5.57 17.17 -13.95
N LEU A 105 5.50 15.83 -13.91
CA LEU A 105 4.47 15.07 -13.20
C LEU A 105 4.97 14.41 -11.91
N ASN A 106 6.28 14.34 -11.71
CA ASN A 106 6.84 13.80 -10.47
C ASN A 106 6.65 14.82 -9.33
N GLN A 107 5.75 14.52 -8.39
CA GLN A 107 5.28 15.45 -7.35
C GLN A 107 6.03 15.34 -6.01
N VAL A 108 7.06 14.49 -5.92
CA VAL A 108 7.84 14.33 -4.67
C VAL A 108 9.11 15.17 -4.74
N ASP A 109 9.17 16.23 -3.94
CA ASP A 109 10.31 17.15 -3.87
C ASP A 109 11.44 16.59 -2.99
N ASP A 110 11.11 16.04 -1.82
CA ASP A 110 12.04 15.38 -0.91
C ASP A 110 11.80 13.85 -0.87
N PRO A 111 12.71 13.05 -1.46
CA PRO A 111 12.57 11.60 -1.49
C PRO A 111 12.78 10.95 -0.11
N ASP A 112 13.51 11.56 0.81
CA ASP A 112 13.74 10.99 2.14
C ASP A 112 12.47 11.07 3.01
N THR A 113 11.55 11.98 2.65
CA THR A 113 10.23 12.13 3.28
C THR A 113 9.10 11.83 2.30
N THR A 114 9.23 10.80 1.46
CA THR A 114 8.23 10.46 0.41
C THR A 114 6.77 10.37 0.91
N HIS A 115 6.54 9.97 2.17
CA HIS A 115 5.19 9.90 2.79
C HIS A 115 4.84 11.11 3.66
N GLY A 116 5.70 12.13 3.69
CA GLY A 116 5.51 13.36 4.42
C GLY A 116 4.56 14.29 3.67
N ASP A 117 3.52 14.75 4.37
CA ASP A 117 2.57 15.74 3.85
C ASP A 117 3.26 17.04 3.42
N ILE A 118 4.47 17.31 3.90
CA ILE A 118 5.30 18.48 3.54
C ILE A 118 5.63 18.56 2.04
N ASN A 119 5.59 17.45 1.31
CA ASN A 119 5.81 17.43 -0.14
C ASN A 119 4.64 18.06 -0.92
N TYR A 120 3.48 18.25 -0.27
CA TYR A 120 2.27 18.77 -0.91
C TYR A 120 1.73 20.02 -0.23
N TYR A 121 1.87 20.08 1.09
CA TYR A 121 1.55 21.26 1.86
C TYR A 121 2.83 22.05 2.09
N ALA A 122 2.88 23.28 1.55
CA ALA A 122 3.88 24.25 1.95
C ALA A 122 3.91 24.28 3.48
N GLN A 123 5.06 23.98 4.07
CA GLN A 123 5.27 24.11 5.51
C GLN A 123 4.92 25.55 5.84
N SER A 124 3.70 25.79 6.32
CA SER A 124 3.20 27.16 6.37
C SER A 124 4.18 27.95 7.23
N GLU A 125 4.66 29.08 6.73
CA GLU A 125 5.53 29.96 7.53
C GLU A 125 4.84 30.39 8.85
N PHE A 126 3.54 30.11 8.98
CA PHE A 126 2.69 30.31 10.14
C PHE A 126 2.56 29.10 11.09
N ASN A 127 3.12 27.93 10.77
CA ASN A 127 3.08 26.78 11.69
C ASN A 127 4.14 26.95 12.78
N PHE A 128 3.80 27.75 13.80
CA PHE A 128 4.62 28.06 14.97
C PHE A 128 5.25 26.80 15.61
N LEU A 129 4.51 25.70 15.69
CA LEU A 129 4.98 24.44 16.27
C LEU A 129 6.19 23.88 15.53
N SER A 130 6.15 23.87 14.19
CA SER A 130 7.28 23.40 13.38
C SER A 130 8.53 24.27 13.52
N LYS A 131 8.37 25.58 13.79
CA LYS A 131 9.50 26.49 14.04
C LYS A 131 10.07 26.26 15.44
N TYR A 132 9.20 26.05 16.43
CA TYR A 132 9.58 25.75 17.81
C TYR A 132 10.31 24.41 17.94
N GLU A 133 9.81 23.35 17.29
CA GLU A 133 10.44 22.03 17.28
C GLU A 133 11.83 22.06 16.64
N ARG A 134 11.99 22.71 15.48
CA ARG A 134 13.30 22.88 14.83
C ARG A 134 14.27 23.70 15.66
N ALA A 135 13.81 24.77 16.31
CA ALA A 135 14.65 25.55 17.21
C ALA A 135 15.10 24.72 18.41
N ARG A 136 14.20 23.90 18.98
CA ARG A 136 14.53 22.97 20.07
C ARG A 136 15.52 21.88 19.66
N GLU A 137 15.38 21.32 18.46
CA GLU A 137 16.33 20.33 17.93
C GLU A 137 17.71 20.95 17.71
N GLN A 138 17.77 22.17 17.18
CA GLN A 138 19.04 22.90 17.04
C GLN A 138 19.71 23.18 18.40
N GLU A 139 18.95 23.63 19.39
CA GLU A 139 19.47 23.81 20.76
C GLU A 139 19.97 22.50 21.37
N LEU A 140 19.29 21.37 21.12
CA LEU A 140 19.72 20.06 21.63
C LEU A 140 21.03 19.61 20.99
N LEU A 141 21.12 19.71 19.66
CA LEU A 141 22.31 19.36 18.90
C LEU A 141 23.50 20.24 19.28
N GLU A 142 23.26 21.53 19.56
CA GLU A 142 24.31 22.43 20.00
C GLU A 142 24.78 22.10 21.43
N ARG A 143 23.88 21.71 22.33
CA ARG A 143 24.26 21.17 23.65
C ARG A 143 25.05 19.87 23.54
N GLU A 144 24.61 18.92 22.72
CA GLU A 144 25.33 17.66 22.50
C GLU A 144 26.73 17.92 21.95
N ARG A 145 26.86 18.82 20.97
CA ARG A 145 28.16 19.23 20.42
C ARG A 145 29.06 19.87 21.49
N LEU A 146 28.51 20.69 22.38
CA LEU A 146 29.28 21.27 23.49
C LEU A 146 29.73 20.20 24.50
N HIS A 147 28.91 19.17 24.75
CA HIS A 147 29.28 18.05 25.60
C HIS A 147 30.34 17.11 24.98
N GLU A 148 30.49 17.08 23.66
CA GLU A 148 31.59 16.35 23.01
C GLU A 148 32.93 17.11 23.06
N ILE A 149 32.90 18.43 23.22
CA ILE A 149 34.10 19.30 23.18
C ILE A 149 34.73 19.49 24.57
N TYR A 150 33.98 19.29 25.66
CA TYR A 150 34.43 19.42 27.06
C TYR A 150 34.44 18.07 27.79
#